data_AF-A0A1V3IES7-F1
#
_entry.id   AF-A0A1V3IES7-F1
#
_cell.length_a   1.000
_cell.length_b   1.000
_cell.length_c   1.000
_cell.angle_alpha   90.00
_cell.angle_beta   90.00
_cell.angle_gamma   90.00
#
_symmetry.space_group_name_H-M   'P 1'
#
loop_
_entity.id
_entity.type
_entity.pdbx_description
1 polymer ?
#
loop_
_entity_poly.entity_id
_entity_poly.type
_entity_poly.pdbx_seq_one_letter_code
_entity_poly.pdbx_strand_id
1 'polypeptide(L)' 'MKVTLHNSCYAFLAQHHSPEAFIEDIQTQALEAWEKRGKDENSTRIIVNIPSEHGQLYHFFTVSLYGNRKDLLSVKA' A
#
# COMPACT_ATOMS: atom_id res chain seq x y z
N MET A 1 8.68 13.07 3.13
CA MET A 1 7.63 12.18 2.59
C MET A 1 7.40 10.97 3.48
N LYS A 2 6.16 10.74 3.87
CA LYS A 2 5.70 9.59 4.67
C LYS A 2 4.48 8.96 4.00
N VAL A 3 4.42 7.63 3.98
CA VAL A 3 3.23 6.89 3.54
C VAL A 3 2.37 6.55 4.74
N THR A 4 1.07 6.80 4.65
CA THR A 4 0.07 6.41 5.67
C THR A 4 -1.00 5.56 5.02
N LEU A 5 -1.36 4.45 5.68
CA LEU A 5 -2.38 3.54 5.20
C LEU A 5 -3.77 4.02 5.64
N HIS A 6 -4.77 3.87 4.77
CA HIS A 6 -6.17 4.00 5.18
C HIS A 6 -6.55 2.86 6.16
N ASN A 7 -7.50 3.11 7.07
CA ASN A 7 -7.90 2.15 8.10
C ASN A 7 -8.35 0.80 7.56
N SER A 8 -8.96 0.77 6.36
CA SER A 8 -9.33 -0.50 5.72
C SER A 8 -8.13 -1.30 5.20
N CYS A 9 -7.03 -0.64 4.84
CA CYS A 9 -5.78 -1.34 4.51
C CYS A 9 -5.20 -1.99 5.78
N TYR A 10 -5.23 -1.30 6.91
CA TYR A 10 -4.84 -1.88 8.20
C TYR A 10 -5.74 -3.06 8.58
N ALA A 11 -7.06 -2.90 8.47
CA ALA A 11 -8.00 -3.98 8.78
C ALA A 11 -7.79 -5.21 7.90
N PHE A 12 -7.53 -5.00 6.61
CA PHE A 12 -7.22 -6.07 5.68
C PHE A 12 -5.90 -6.78 6.02
N LEU A 13 -4.81 -6.05 6.26
CA LEU A 13 -3.52 -6.65 6.64
C LEU A 13 -3.60 -7.39 7.99
N ALA A 14 -4.36 -6.86 8.94
CA ALA A 14 -4.61 -7.51 10.23
C ALA A 14 -5.39 -8.82 10.09
N GLN A 15 -6.39 -8.89 9.21
CA GLN A 15 -7.12 -10.14 8.90
C GLN A 15 -6.20 -11.22 8.33
N HIS A 16 -5.12 -10.83 7.66
CA HIS A 16 -4.12 -11.73 7.09
C HIS A 16 -2.91 -11.94 8.00
N HIS A 17 -3.01 -11.63 9.30
CA HIS A 17 -1.94 -11.79 10.29
C HIS A 17 -0.59 -11.21 9.85
N SER A 18 -0.63 -10.13 9.06
CA SER A 18 0.58 -9.50 8.53
C SER A 18 1.37 -8.85 9.68
N PRO A 19 2.66 -9.16 9.85
CA PRO A 19 3.47 -8.55 10.90
C PRO A 19 3.72 -7.07 10.62
N GLU A 20 4.04 -6.28 11.64
CA GLU A 20 4.28 -4.84 11.51
C GLU A 20 5.42 -4.53 10.51
N ALA A 21 6.49 -5.34 10.51
CA ALA A 21 7.58 -5.23 9.53
C ALA A 21 7.08 -5.35 8.07
N PHE A 22 6.04 -6.15 7.81
CA PHE A 22 5.46 -6.25 6.48
C PHE A 22 4.71 -4.97 6.07
N ILE A 23 4.13 -4.25 7.03
CA ILE A 23 3.51 -2.95 6.78
C ILE A 23 4.58 -1.92 6.37
N GLU A 24 5.75 -1.95 7.01
CA GLU A 24 6.89 -1.09 6.65
C GLU A 24 7.41 -1.39 5.24
N ASP A 25 7.47 -2.66 4.85
CA ASP A 25 7.83 -3.06 3.48
C ASP A 25 6.83 -2.53 2.45
N ILE A 26 5.52 -2.60 2.74
CA ILE A 26 4.47 -2.04 1.86
C ILE A 26 4.64 -0.52 1.73
N GLN A 27 4.93 0.18 2.82
CA GLN A 27 5.16 1.62 2.80
C GLN A 27 6.39 1.99 1.97
N THR A 28 7.47 1.22 2.08
CA THR A 28 8.69 1.40 1.29
C THR A 28 8.42 1.21 -0.19
N GLN A 29 7.76 0.11 -0.57
CA GLN A 29 7.37 -0.15 -1.96
C GLN A 29 6.43 0.93 -2.52
N ALA A 30 5.50 1.43 -1.71
CA ALA A 30 4.60 2.50 -2.10
C ALA A 30 5.36 3.81 -2.37
N LEU A 31 6.33 4.15 -1.52
CA LEU A 31 7.15 5.35 -1.70
C LEU A 31 8.03 5.22 -2.95
N GLU A 32 8.66 4.08 -3.17
CA GLU A 32 9.45 3.85 -4.39
C GLU A 32 8.61 3.95 -5.66
N ALA A 33 7.42 3.34 -5.68
CA ALA A 33 6.51 3.43 -6.81
C ALA A 33 6.06 4.88 -7.02
N TRP A 34 5.82 5.62 -5.94
CA TRP A 34 5.45 7.02 -5.99
C TRP A 34 6.56 7.89 -6.63
N GLU A 35 7.81 7.69 -6.27
CA GLU A 35 8.96 8.41 -6.83
C GLU A 35 9.21 8.05 -8.31
N LYS A 36 8.93 6.80 -8.69
CA LYS A 36 9.13 6.30 -10.08
C LYS A 36 7.97 6.62 -11.02
N ARG A 37 6.84 7.12 -10.51
CA ARG A 37 5.63 7.39 -11.31
C ARG A 37 5.87 8.50 -12.35
N GLY A 38 5.02 8.55 -13.38
CA GLY A 38 5.06 9.64 -14.36
C GLY A 38 4.83 11.01 -13.70
N LYS A 39 5.54 12.05 -14.15
CA LYS A 39 5.42 13.40 -13.54
C LYS A 39 3.99 13.96 -13.56
N ASP A 40 3.20 13.55 -14.55
CA ASP A 40 1.80 13.96 -14.72
C ASP A 40 0.81 12.99 -14.05
N GLU A 41 1.29 11.93 -13.41
CA GLU A 41 0.45 10.94 -12.74
C GLU A 41 0.15 11.37 -11.30
N ASN A 42 -1.14 11.43 -10.99
CA ASN A 42 -1.64 11.77 -9.64
C ASN A 42 -1.75 10.54 -8.72
N SER A 43 -1.56 9.34 -9.25
CA SER A 43 -1.62 8.08 -8.51
C SER A 43 -0.78 7.00 -9.18
N THR A 44 -0.28 6.05 -8.41
CA THR A 44 0.35 4.82 -8.90
C THR A 44 -0.24 3.61 -8.17
N ARG A 45 0.14 2.40 -8.57
CA ARG A 45 -0.30 1.16 -7.92
C ARG A 45 0.90 0.28 -7.59
N ILE A 46 0.81 -0.41 -6.47
CA ILE A 46 1.71 -1.50 -6.12
C ILE A 46 0.91 -2.79 -6.01
N ILE A 47 1.56 -3.91 -6.37
CA ILE A 47 1.07 -5.25 -6.12
C ILE A 47 1.91 -5.86 -5.01
N VAL A 48 1.26 -6.43 -4.00
CA VAL A 48 1.96 -7.08 -2.88
C VAL A 48 1.49 -8.51 -2.76
N ASN A 49 2.42 -9.41 -2.44
CA ASN A 49 2.10 -10.80 -2.11
C ASN A 49 1.91 -10.90 -0.59
N ILE A 50 0.69 -11.15 -0.16
CA ILE A 50 0.30 -11.24 1.23
C ILE A 50 0.47 -12.68 1.71
N PRO A 51 1.20 -12.89 2.82
CA PRO A 51 1.30 -14.20 3.44
C PRO A 51 -0.10 -14.78 3.72
N SER A 52 -0.36 -15.99 3.22
CA SER A 52 -1.62 -16.70 3.41
C SER A 52 -1.34 -18.18 3.63
N GLU A 53 -2.10 -18.79 4.54
CA GLU A 53 -2.02 -20.23 4.83
C GLU A 53 -2.51 -21.11 3.66
N HIS A 54 -3.27 -20.52 2.73
CA HIS A 54 -3.95 -21.25 1.66
C HIS A 54 -3.42 -20.92 0.25
N GLY A 55 -2.15 -20.53 0.14
CA GLY A 55 -1.48 -20.27 -1.14
C GLY A 55 -1.05 -18.81 -1.31
N GLN A 56 -0.89 -18.37 -2.56
CA GLN A 56 -0.48 -16.99 -2.86
C GLN A 56 -1.68 -16.05 -2.94
N LEU A 57 -1.65 -14.97 -2.15
CA LEU A 57 -2.66 -13.93 -2.18
C LEU A 57 -2.02 -12.61 -2.64
N TYR A 58 -2.40 -12.14 -3.82
CA TYR A 58 -1.94 -10.83 -4.30
C TYR A 58 -2.97 -9.75 -4.02
N HIS A 59 -2.52 -8.60 -3.54
CA HIS A 59 -3.36 -7.42 -3.33
C HIS A 59 -2.79 -6.20 -4.02
N PHE A 60 -3.66 -5.41 -4.63
CA PHE A 60 -3.30 -4.14 -5.25
C PHE A 60 -3.61 -3.00 -4.30
N PHE A 61 -2.62 -2.17 -4.01
CA PHE A 61 -2.82 -0.92 -3.31
C PHE A 61 -2.68 0.26 -4.26
N THR A 62 -3.55 1.25 -4.09
CA THR A 62 -3.45 2.53 -4.79
C THR A 62 -2.63 3.51 -3.96
N VAL A 63 -1.60 4.13 -4.53
CA VAL A 63 -0.77 5.15 -3.88
C VAL A 63 -1.12 6.52 -4.48
N SER A 64 -1.47 7.50 -3.63
CA SER A 64 -1.87 8.85 -4.08
C SER A 64 -1.62 9.91 -3.00
N LEU A 65 -1.51 11.19 -3.39
CA LEU A 65 -1.53 12.32 -2.44
C LEU A 65 -2.93 12.55 -1.86
N TYR A 66 -3.96 12.32 -2.68
CA TYR A 66 -5.34 12.68 -2.38
C TYR A 66 -6.28 11.52 -2.70
N GLY A 67 -7.29 11.34 -1.87
CA GLY A 67 -8.35 10.37 -2.11
C GLY A 67 -8.97 9.84 -0.82
N ASN A 68 -10.15 9.25 -0.96
CA ASN A 68 -10.82 8.49 0.08
C ASN A 68 -11.24 7.15 -0.51
N ARG A 69 -10.30 6.20 -0.58
CA ARG A 69 -10.52 4.85 -1.11
C ARG A 69 -10.06 3.81 -0.09
N LYS A 70 -10.71 2.65 -0.13
CA LYS A 70 -10.49 1.57 0.84
C LYS A 70 -9.13 0.87 0.68
N ASP A 71 -8.50 1.01 -0.47
CA ASP A 71 -7.20 0.44 -0.84
C ASP A 71 -6.09 1.50 -0.90
N LEU A 72 -6.32 2.69 -0.30
CA LEU A 72 -5.44 3.83 -0.47
C LEU A 72 -4.26 3.85 0.52
N LEU A 73 -3.08 4.07 -0.05
CA LEU A 73 -1.84 4.46 0.62
C LEU A 73 -1.59 5.94 0.33
N SER A 74 -1.80 6.78 1.34
CA SER A 74 -1.62 8.23 1.20
C SER A 74 -0.17 8.63 1.36
N VAL A 75 0.37 9.36 0.40
CA VAL A 75 1.70 9.98 0.50
C VAL A 75 1.53 11.39 1.05
N LYS A 76 2.18 11.68 2.19
CA LYS A 76 2.25 13.02 2.77
C LYS A 76 3.66 13.56 2.56
N ALA A 77 3.77 14.78 2.01
CA ALA A 77 5.05 15.45 1.80
C ALA A 77 5.75 15.72 3.14
#